data_AF-A0ABD5K577-F1
#
_entry.id   AF-A0ABD5K577-F1
#
_cell.length_a   1.000
_cell.length_b   1.000
_cell.length_c   1.000
_cell.angle_alpha   90.00
_cell.angle_beta   90.00
_cell.angle_gamma   90.00
#
_symmetry.space_group_name_H-M   'P 1'
#
loop_
_entity.id
_entity.type
_entity.pdbx_description
1 polymer ?
#
loop_
_entity_poly.entity_id
_entity_poly.type
_entity_poly.pdbx_seq_one_letter_code
_entity_poly.pdbx_strand_id
1 'polypeptide(L)'
;MNPYLSTDLWKETVEDHSILLGEPPEHSVRTIALSELHDEEACREYISWFQNYIDAPDMKVAASMLAKRLGYLWTTPLVTAMTFHHQHVTFQLENSFLYHPALSDHEGGTRFPFLAVNGLQAEGLTGDRGVWREKVLEEMFAVQLTPLLKTLAAIAPLSMSILWENIMVRIGRLFAPDEAETEQESKIIREDFSYLTQVASGEVFGERKNPLTRFTDCKDNVHVAKSERITCCFYYQMSGEYCLKCPKIDNEKESQLK
;
A
#
# COMPACT_ATOMS: atom_id res chain seq x y z
N MET A 1 13.31 14.62 -16.61
CA MET A 1 12.57 13.38 -16.32
C MET A 1 13.54 12.22 -16.48
N ASN A 2 13.66 11.35 -15.47
CA ASN A 2 14.44 10.11 -15.61
C ASN A 2 13.80 9.27 -16.75
N PRO A 3 14.59 8.65 -17.66
CA PRO A 3 14.07 7.84 -18.77
C PRO A 3 13.08 6.76 -18.32
N TYR A 4 13.23 6.19 -17.12
CA TYR A 4 12.32 5.22 -16.54
C TYR A 4 10.88 5.73 -16.43
N LEU A 5 10.68 6.95 -15.92
CA LEU A 5 9.35 7.52 -15.71
C LEU A 5 8.58 7.77 -17.02
N SER A 6 9.26 7.69 -18.16
CA SER A 6 8.67 7.82 -19.50
C SER A 6 8.47 6.46 -20.20
N THR A 7 8.89 5.36 -19.59
CA THR A 7 8.71 3.99 -20.12
C THR A 7 7.24 3.56 -20.05
N ASP A 8 6.87 2.63 -20.93
CA ASP A 8 5.51 2.08 -20.91
C ASP A 8 5.24 1.24 -19.66
N LEU A 9 6.28 0.58 -19.09
CA LEU A 9 6.20 -0.12 -17.80
C LEU A 9 5.76 0.81 -16.66
N TRP A 10 6.34 2.01 -16.56
CA TRP A 10 5.93 2.97 -15.53
C TRP A 10 4.55 3.56 -15.82
N LYS A 11 4.21 3.83 -17.09
CA LYS A 11 2.88 4.33 -17.48
C LYS A 11 1.77 3.33 -17.10
N GLU A 12 1.99 2.05 -17.39
CA GLU A 12 1.09 0.97 -16.98
C GLU A 12 0.98 0.91 -15.46
N THR A 13 2.10 1.01 -14.74
CA THR A 13 2.10 1.03 -13.27
C THR A 13 1.26 2.18 -12.70
N VAL A 14 1.36 3.40 -13.25
CA VAL A 14 0.57 4.54 -12.75
C VAL A 14 -0.91 4.41 -13.08
N GLU A 15 -1.25 3.89 -14.25
CA GLU A 15 -2.63 3.62 -14.67
C GLU A 15 -3.28 2.56 -13.77
N ASP A 16 -2.61 1.43 -13.59
CA ASP A 16 -3.05 0.30 -12.76
C ASP A 16 -3.21 0.64 -11.29
N HIS A 17 -2.53 1.69 -10.81
CA HIS A 17 -2.53 2.12 -9.41
C HIS A 17 -3.24 3.45 -9.18
N SER A 18 -4.03 3.95 -10.13
CA SER A 18 -4.79 5.20 -9.95
C SER A 18 -3.89 6.41 -9.58
N ILE A 19 -2.71 6.50 -10.20
CA ILE A 19 -1.74 7.57 -9.97
C ILE A 19 -1.81 8.58 -11.12
N LEU A 20 -1.98 9.86 -10.77
CA LEU A 20 -1.85 11.00 -11.66
C LEU A 20 -0.48 11.65 -11.48
N LEU A 21 0.23 11.90 -12.57
CA LEU A 21 1.48 12.68 -12.53
C LEU A 21 1.15 14.18 -12.64
N GLY A 22 1.49 14.94 -11.59
CA GLY A 22 1.22 16.38 -11.50
C GLY A 22 0.25 16.73 -10.37
N GLU A 23 -0.42 17.86 -10.52
CA GLU A 23 -1.38 18.39 -9.55
C GLU A 23 -2.73 17.66 -9.65
N PRO A 24 -3.48 17.54 -8.53
CA PRO A 24 -4.83 16.98 -8.55
C PRO A 24 -5.77 17.86 -9.39
N PRO A 25 -6.81 17.28 -10.04
CA PRO A 25 -7.76 18.05 -10.83
C PRO A 25 -8.49 19.12 -10.00
N GLU A 26 -8.74 20.30 -10.58
CA GLU A 26 -9.40 21.44 -9.91
C GLU A 26 -10.80 21.10 -9.34
N HIS A 27 -11.51 20.19 -9.99
CA HIS A 27 -12.87 19.78 -9.61
C HIS A 27 -12.91 18.50 -8.74
N SER A 28 -11.80 18.17 -8.08
CA SER A 28 -11.76 17.07 -7.11
C SER A 28 -12.72 17.34 -5.94
N VAL A 29 -13.45 16.32 -5.50
CA VAL A 29 -14.42 16.41 -4.39
C VAL A 29 -13.74 16.77 -3.07
N ARG A 30 -12.55 16.21 -2.84
CA ARG A 30 -11.67 16.51 -1.71
C ARG A 30 -10.25 16.21 -2.11
N THR A 31 -9.33 17.03 -1.62
CA THR A 31 -7.89 16.86 -1.75
C THR A 31 -7.25 17.03 -0.37
N ILE A 32 -6.17 16.29 -0.11
CA ILE A 32 -5.31 16.45 1.07
C ILE A 32 -3.87 16.08 0.70
N ALA A 33 -2.88 16.85 1.14
CA ALA A 33 -1.49 16.49 0.95
C ALA A 33 -1.12 15.29 1.84
N LEU A 34 -0.24 14.41 1.36
CA LEU A 34 0.19 13.24 2.14
C LEU A 34 0.89 13.67 3.45
N SER A 35 1.59 14.80 3.43
CA SER A 35 2.22 15.38 4.63
C SER A 35 1.20 15.77 5.71
N GLU A 36 0.00 16.23 5.33
CA GLU A 36 -1.06 16.58 6.29
C GLU A 36 -1.61 15.34 7.02
N LEU A 37 -1.47 14.14 6.43
CA LEU A 37 -1.89 12.89 7.10
C LEU A 37 -0.97 12.49 8.26
N HIS A 38 0.18 13.13 8.42
CA HIS A 38 1.04 12.95 9.59
C HIS A 38 0.53 13.76 10.80
N ASP A 39 -0.24 14.81 10.58
CA ASP A 39 -0.86 15.62 11.63
C ASP A 39 -2.15 14.97 12.14
N GLU A 40 -2.30 14.81 13.46
CA GLU A 40 -3.47 14.12 14.03
C GLU A 40 -4.78 14.87 13.81
N GLU A 41 -4.78 16.21 13.81
CA GLU A 41 -5.98 17.01 13.64
C GLU A 41 -6.45 16.97 12.18
N ALA A 42 -5.56 17.27 11.23
CA ALA A 42 -5.86 17.21 9.80
C ALA A 42 -6.25 15.79 9.35
N CYS A 43 -5.56 14.76 9.84
CA CYS A 43 -5.88 13.38 9.54
C CYS A 43 -7.25 12.97 10.12
N ARG A 44 -7.58 13.43 11.34
CA ARG A 44 -8.90 13.19 11.96
C ARG A 44 -10.03 13.83 11.15
N GLU A 45 -9.85 15.08 10.72
CA GLU A 45 -10.83 15.78 9.89
C GLU A 45 -11.04 15.05 8.55
N TYR A 46 -9.93 14.67 7.89
CA TYR A 46 -10.01 13.93 6.64
C TYR A 46 -10.69 12.56 6.79
N ILE A 47 -10.34 11.77 7.82
CA ILE A 47 -10.97 10.48 8.06
C ILE A 47 -12.45 10.63 8.45
N SER A 48 -12.82 11.66 9.20
CA SER A 48 -14.23 11.92 9.54
C SER A 48 -15.04 12.26 8.29
N TRP A 49 -14.51 13.11 7.41
CA TRP A 49 -15.11 13.39 6.11
C TRP A 49 -15.17 12.12 5.24
N PHE A 50 -14.07 11.38 5.15
CA PHE A 50 -13.95 10.18 4.32
C PHE A 50 -14.93 9.09 4.77
N GLN A 51 -15.10 8.92 6.08
CA GLN A 51 -16.08 8.01 6.66
C GLN A 51 -17.49 8.29 6.11
N ASN A 52 -17.94 9.54 6.21
CA ASN A 52 -19.25 9.93 5.69
C ASN A 52 -19.32 9.77 4.17
N TYR A 53 -18.26 10.14 3.46
CA TYR A 53 -18.23 10.09 2.00
C TYR A 53 -18.35 8.68 1.45
N ILE A 54 -17.71 7.68 2.07
CA ILE A 54 -17.77 6.28 1.64
C ILE A 54 -18.87 5.46 2.33
N ASP A 55 -19.73 6.10 3.12
CA ASP A 55 -20.75 5.43 3.95
C ASP A 55 -20.16 4.37 4.90
N ALA A 56 -18.97 4.63 5.45
CA ALA A 56 -18.38 3.75 6.47
C ALA A 56 -19.11 3.91 7.82
N PRO A 57 -19.35 2.82 8.55
CA PRO A 57 -20.14 2.86 9.78
C PRO A 57 -19.43 3.58 10.94
N ASP A 58 -18.09 3.59 10.94
CA ASP A 58 -17.28 4.31 11.92
C ASP A 58 -15.89 4.68 11.37
N MET A 59 -15.16 5.52 12.12
CA MET A 59 -13.81 5.97 11.76
C MET A 59 -12.80 4.81 11.66
N LYS A 60 -12.97 3.72 12.42
CA LYS A 60 -12.06 2.57 12.35
C LYS A 60 -12.19 1.85 11.01
N VAL A 61 -13.41 1.70 10.51
CA VAL A 61 -13.64 1.12 9.18
C VAL A 61 -13.04 2.04 8.11
N ALA A 62 -13.30 3.35 8.18
CA ALA A 62 -12.75 4.32 7.23
C ALA A 62 -11.21 4.34 7.22
N ALA A 63 -10.56 4.38 8.39
CA ALA A 63 -9.11 4.37 8.50
C ALA A 63 -8.50 3.04 8.02
N SER A 64 -9.12 1.89 8.32
CA SER A 64 -8.68 0.58 7.80
C SER A 64 -8.78 0.52 6.27
N MET A 65 -9.86 1.05 5.71
CA MET A 65 -10.07 1.15 4.26
C MET A 65 -9.06 2.08 3.60
N LEU A 66 -8.73 3.22 4.22
CA LEU A 66 -7.68 4.11 3.73
C LEU A 66 -6.32 3.42 3.72
N ALA A 67 -5.92 2.75 4.80
CA ALA A 67 -4.65 2.02 4.85
C ALA A 67 -4.55 0.96 3.73
N LYS A 68 -5.64 0.23 3.47
CA LYS A 68 -5.71 -0.74 2.35
C LYS A 68 -5.60 -0.07 0.98
N ARG A 69 -6.10 1.17 0.84
CA ARG A 69 -6.00 1.98 -0.38
C ARG A 69 -4.60 2.55 -0.55
N LEU A 70 -3.95 3.03 0.51
CA LEU A 70 -2.56 3.50 0.50
C LEU A 70 -1.59 2.38 0.08
N GLY A 71 -1.79 1.16 0.58
CA GLY A 71 -0.99 0.02 0.13
C GLY A 71 -1.07 -0.20 -1.40
N TYR A 72 -2.22 0.07 -2.01
CA TYR A 72 -2.42 0.00 -3.46
C TYR A 72 -1.86 1.23 -4.18
N LEU A 73 -2.22 2.45 -3.77
CA LEU A 73 -1.82 3.68 -4.46
C LEU A 73 -0.31 3.97 -4.38
N TRP A 74 0.34 3.52 -3.31
CA TRP A 74 1.67 3.98 -2.94
C TRP A 74 2.64 2.81 -2.76
N THR A 75 2.37 1.90 -1.83
CA THR A 75 3.36 0.89 -1.47
C THR A 75 3.61 -0.13 -2.59
N THR A 76 2.54 -0.65 -3.20
CA THR A 76 2.63 -1.59 -4.32
C THR A 76 3.46 -1.03 -5.49
N PRO A 77 3.15 0.13 -6.07
CA PRO A 77 3.90 0.65 -7.23
C PRO A 77 5.37 0.94 -6.91
N LEU A 78 5.70 1.41 -5.69
CA LEU A 78 7.10 1.64 -5.32
C LEU A 78 7.88 0.33 -5.10
N VAL A 79 7.26 -0.69 -4.49
CA VAL A 79 7.87 -2.02 -4.39
C VAL A 79 8.03 -2.65 -5.78
N THR A 80 7.06 -2.45 -6.68
CA THR A 80 7.16 -2.89 -8.07
C THR A 80 8.38 -2.25 -8.76
N ALA A 81 8.52 -0.93 -8.66
CA ALA A 81 9.65 -0.20 -9.23
C ALA A 81 11.00 -0.71 -8.69
N MET A 82 11.10 -0.95 -7.38
CA MET A 82 12.33 -1.41 -6.74
C MET A 82 12.70 -2.84 -7.16
N THR A 83 11.79 -3.80 -6.97
CA THR A 83 12.06 -5.23 -7.13
C THR A 83 12.18 -5.61 -8.60
N PHE A 84 11.23 -5.20 -9.43
CA PHE A 84 11.10 -5.68 -10.81
C PHE A 84 11.80 -4.75 -11.79
N HIS A 85 11.75 -3.45 -11.56
CA HIS A 85 12.31 -2.46 -12.49
C HIS A 85 13.69 -1.93 -12.09
N HIS A 86 14.18 -2.29 -10.90
CA HIS A 86 15.47 -1.84 -10.37
C HIS A 86 15.57 -0.30 -10.30
N GLN A 87 14.49 0.34 -9.89
CA GLN A 87 14.38 1.79 -9.74
C GLN A 87 13.98 2.16 -8.33
N HIS A 88 14.65 3.16 -7.78
CA HIS A 88 14.17 3.86 -6.61
C HIS A 88 13.33 5.05 -7.07
N VAL A 89 12.03 4.99 -6.79
CA VAL A 89 11.08 6.05 -7.12
C VAL A 89 10.72 6.80 -5.85
N THR A 90 10.89 8.13 -5.87
CA THR A 90 10.70 8.99 -4.70
C THR A 90 9.81 10.18 -5.02
N PHE A 91 9.10 10.66 -4.02
CA PHE A 91 8.33 11.90 -4.09
C PHE A 91 8.25 12.59 -2.73
N GLN A 92 7.96 13.88 -2.73
CA GLN A 92 7.79 14.70 -1.53
C GLN A 92 6.32 14.68 -1.07
N LEU A 93 6.08 14.50 0.23
CA LEU A 93 4.73 14.29 0.77
C LEU A 93 3.88 15.55 0.75
N GLU A 94 4.51 16.72 0.80
CA GLU A 94 3.91 18.05 0.69
C GLU A 94 3.42 18.37 -0.73
N ASN A 95 3.99 17.72 -1.74
CA ASN A 95 3.64 17.92 -3.16
C ASN A 95 2.96 16.67 -3.76
N SER A 96 2.45 15.80 -2.89
CA SER A 96 1.73 14.59 -3.29
C SER A 96 0.42 14.53 -2.53
N PHE A 97 -0.66 14.24 -3.23
CA PHE A 97 -2.01 14.46 -2.72
C PHE A 97 -2.87 13.21 -2.90
N LEU A 98 -3.65 12.89 -1.87
CA LEU A 98 -4.85 12.10 -2.08
C LEU A 98 -5.94 13.02 -2.61
N TYR A 99 -6.56 12.64 -3.72
CA TYR A 99 -7.71 13.36 -4.26
C TYR A 99 -8.86 12.40 -4.58
N HIS A 100 -10.09 12.87 -4.42
CA HIS A 100 -11.29 12.11 -4.76
C HIS A 100 -11.88 12.66 -6.07
N PRO A 101 -11.85 11.92 -7.18
CA PRO A 101 -12.46 12.37 -8.43
C PRO A 101 -13.97 12.51 -8.27
N ALA A 102 -14.60 13.39 -9.07
CA ALA A 102 -16.05 13.40 -9.15
C ALA A 102 -16.54 12.08 -9.76
N LEU A 103 -17.67 11.55 -9.26
CA LEU A 103 -18.21 10.27 -9.71
C LEU A 103 -18.58 10.27 -11.21
N SER A 104 -18.84 11.45 -11.78
CA SER A 104 -19.10 11.65 -13.22
C SER A 104 -17.88 11.45 -14.11
N ASP A 105 -16.67 11.56 -13.54
CA ASP A 105 -15.43 11.72 -14.30
C ASP A 105 -14.72 10.37 -14.52
N HIS A 106 -15.27 9.27 -14.01
CA HIS A 106 -14.64 7.95 -14.08
C HIS A 106 -15.67 6.85 -14.39
N GLU A 107 -15.41 6.08 -15.45
CA GLU A 107 -16.19 4.86 -15.74
C GLU A 107 -16.08 3.89 -14.56
N GLY A 108 -17.22 3.41 -14.07
CA GLY A 108 -17.29 2.52 -12.90
C GLY A 108 -17.25 3.22 -11.52
N GLY A 109 -17.00 4.55 -11.46
CA GLY A 109 -17.17 5.43 -10.29
C GLY A 109 -16.72 4.90 -8.91
N THR A 110 -15.61 5.40 -8.36
CA THR A 110 -15.18 5.08 -6.99
C THR A 110 -15.15 6.30 -6.10
N ARG A 111 -15.55 6.12 -4.82
CA ARG A 111 -15.43 7.15 -3.78
C ARG A 111 -14.08 7.11 -3.05
N PHE A 112 -13.21 6.16 -3.38
CA PHE A 112 -11.87 6.05 -2.80
C PHE A 112 -10.89 7.03 -3.46
N PRO A 113 -9.85 7.48 -2.73
CA PRO A 113 -8.91 8.44 -3.27
C PRO A 113 -8.05 7.85 -4.39
N PHE A 114 -7.54 8.73 -5.24
CA PHE A 114 -6.45 8.55 -6.19
C PHE A 114 -5.22 9.27 -5.64
N LEU A 115 -4.06 9.00 -6.20
CA LEU A 115 -2.81 9.67 -5.80
C LEU A 115 -2.36 10.61 -6.91
N ALA A 116 -2.26 11.90 -6.64
CA ALA A 116 -1.58 12.85 -7.51
C ALA A 116 -0.15 13.06 -6.97
N VAL A 117 0.86 12.96 -7.82
CA VAL A 117 2.27 13.14 -7.43
C VAL A 117 2.91 14.21 -8.29
N ASN A 118 3.22 15.35 -7.68
CA ASN A 118 4.03 16.39 -8.31
C ASN A 118 5.51 16.22 -7.93
N GLY A 119 6.39 16.30 -8.92
CA GLY A 119 7.83 16.18 -8.69
C GLY A 119 8.35 14.76 -8.46
N LEU A 120 7.70 13.75 -9.04
CA LEU A 120 8.18 12.36 -9.01
C LEU A 120 9.62 12.26 -9.57
N GLN A 121 10.48 11.56 -8.84
CA GLN A 121 11.85 11.27 -9.25
C GLN A 121 12.06 9.77 -9.31
N ALA A 122 12.99 9.36 -10.17
CA ALA A 122 13.48 7.99 -10.19
C ALA A 122 15.01 8.01 -10.29
N GLU A 123 15.65 7.00 -9.75
CA GLU A 123 17.07 6.72 -9.93
C GLU A 123 17.30 5.21 -10.10
N GLY A 124 18.27 4.86 -10.95
CA GLY A 124 18.64 3.47 -11.16
C GLY A 124 19.38 2.91 -9.94
N LEU A 125 18.93 1.76 -9.46
CA LEU A 125 19.54 1.09 -8.32
C LEU A 125 20.83 0.38 -8.76
N THR A 126 21.98 0.93 -8.36
CA THR A 126 23.31 0.44 -8.73
C THR A 126 24.14 0.14 -7.48
N GLY A 127 25.12 -0.75 -7.60
CA GLY A 127 25.98 -1.16 -6.48
C GLY A 127 25.39 -2.30 -5.67
N ASP A 128 25.70 -2.33 -4.36
CA ASP A 128 25.34 -3.42 -3.46
C ASP A 128 23.83 -3.43 -3.18
N ARG A 129 23.17 -4.55 -3.54
CA ARG A 129 21.72 -4.74 -3.36
C ARG A 129 21.28 -4.71 -1.91
N GLY A 130 22.05 -5.25 -0.98
CA GLY A 130 21.72 -5.22 0.43
C GLY A 130 21.65 -3.78 0.95
N VAL A 131 22.65 -2.97 0.59
CA VAL A 131 22.76 -1.58 1.05
C VAL A 131 21.64 -0.71 0.49
N TRP A 132 21.41 -0.71 -0.83
CA TRP A 132 20.38 0.16 -1.39
C TRP A 132 18.97 -0.33 -1.01
N ARG A 133 18.74 -1.65 -0.91
CA ARG A 133 17.40 -2.18 -0.59
C ARG A 133 16.98 -1.79 0.80
N GLU A 134 17.89 -1.85 1.77
CA GLU A 134 17.63 -1.38 3.13
C GLU A 134 17.22 0.09 3.14
N LYS A 135 18.00 0.95 2.48
CA LYS A 135 17.76 2.40 2.42
C LYS A 135 16.42 2.74 1.76
N VAL A 136 16.11 2.14 0.62
CA VAL A 136 14.84 2.38 -0.10
C VAL A 136 13.64 1.97 0.76
N LEU A 137 13.73 0.81 1.41
CA LEU A 137 12.65 0.33 2.27
C LEU A 137 12.52 1.14 3.55
N GLU A 138 13.62 1.61 4.14
CA GLU A 138 13.61 2.51 5.30
C GLU A 138 12.94 3.85 4.97
N GLU A 139 13.27 4.46 3.84
CA GLU A 139 12.63 5.68 3.37
C GLU A 139 11.12 5.47 3.16
N MET A 140 10.74 4.41 2.45
CA MET A 140 9.34 4.11 2.17
C MET A 140 8.53 3.82 3.43
N PHE A 141 9.07 2.98 4.33
CA PHE A 141 8.32 2.51 5.49
C PHE A 141 8.57 3.36 6.73
N ALA A 142 9.79 3.36 7.27
CA ALA A 142 10.09 4.03 8.53
C ALA A 142 9.84 5.54 8.47
N VAL A 143 10.25 6.19 7.38
CA VAL A 143 10.17 7.65 7.23
C VAL A 143 8.80 8.12 6.76
N GLN A 144 8.19 7.43 5.78
CA GLN A 144 6.97 7.94 5.13
C GLN A 144 5.69 7.24 5.61
N LEU A 145 5.59 5.92 5.44
CA LEU A 145 4.33 5.19 5.66
C LEU A 145 4.00 4.97 7.14
N THR A 146 4.97 4.55 7.94
CA THR A 146 4.74 4.18 9.35
C THR A 146 4.24 5.35 10.21
N PRO A 147 4.76 6.58 10.08
CA PRO A 147 4.20 7.72 10.79
C PRO A 147 2.72 7.94 10.47
N LEU A 148 2.34 7.87 9.19
CA LEU A 148 0.93 7.95 8.76
C LEU A 148 0.09 6.84 9.40
N LEU A 149 0.56 5.59 9.36
CA LEU A 149 -0.16 4.47 9.99
C LEU A 149 -0.32 4.65 11.50
N LYS A 150 0.69 5.21 12.18
CA LYS A 150 0.61 5.55 13.61
C LYS A 150 -0.43 6.65 13.86
N THR A 151 -0.48 7.68 13.01
CA THR A 151 -1.53 8.71 13.08
C THR A 151 -2.92 8.08 12.91
N LEU A 152 -3.11 7.19 11.92
CA LEU A 152 -4.37 6.46 11.75
C LEU A 152 -4.76 5.64 12.98
N ALA A 153 -3.81 4.91 13.56
CA ALA A 153 -4.03 4.10 14.76
C ALA A 153 -4.40 4.95 15.99
N ALA A 154 -3.84 6.16 16.11
CA ALA A 154 -4.13 7.09 17.18
C ALA A 154 -5.53 7.70 17.05
N ILE A 155 -5.92 8.15 15.86
CA ILE A 155 -7.21 8.83 15.65
C ILE A 155 -8.41 7.87 15.59
N ALA A 156 -8.18 6.64 15.11
CA ALA A 156 -9.16 5.58 14.99
C ALA A 156 -8.56 4.31 15.59
N PRO A 157 -8.96 3.87 16.80
CA PRO A 157 -8.23 2.90 17.63
C PRO A 157 -8.14 1.51 16.98
N LEU A 158 -7.22 1.41 16.03
CA LEU A 158 -6.88 0.26 15.19
C LEU A 158 -5.53 -0.27 15.67
N SER A 159 -5.38 -1.58 15.71
CA SER A 159 -4.05 -2.14 15.95
C SER A 159 -3.16 -1.91 14.73
N MET A 160 -1.89 -1.59 14.95
CA MET A 160 -0.87 -1.52 13.89
C MET A 160 -0.81 -2.81 13.07
N SER A 161 -1.11 -3.97 13.68
CA SER A 161 -1.18 -5.26 12.99
C SER A 161 -2.25 -5.29 11.89
N ILE A 162 -3.42 -4.64 12.08
CA ILE A 162 -4.46 -4.55 11.04
C ILE A 162 -3.97 -3.68 9.88
N LEU A 163 -3.34 -2.55 10.20
CA LEU A 163 -2.82 -1.61 9.22
C LEU A 163 -1.71 -2.24 8.38
N TRP A 164 -0.71 -2.84 9.04
CA TRP A 164 0.38 -3.55 8.37
C TRP A 164 -0.09 -4.74 7.55
N GLU A 165 -1.09 -5.50 8.00
CA GLU A 165 -1.63 -6.57 7.17
C GLU A 165 -2.40 -6.04 5.95
N ASN A 166 -3.09 -4.90 6.05
CA ASN A 166 -3.71 -4.27 4.89
C ASN A 166 -2.67 -3.89 3.84
N ILE A 167 -1.49 -3.44 4.25
CA ILE A 167 -0.33 -3.19 3.37
C ILE A 167 0.21 -4.52 2.82
N MET A 168 0.45 -5.51 3.68
CA MET A 168 0.99 -6.82 3.30
C MET A 168 0.13 -7.55 2.27
N VAL A 169 -1.21 -7.45 2.35
CA VAL A 169 -2.11 -8.06 1.36
C VAL A 169 -1.91 -7.47 -0.04
N ARG A 170 -1.42 -6.24 -0.15
CA ARG A 170 -1.09 -5.59 -1.43
C ARG A 170 0.30 -5.99 -1.91
N ILE A 171 1.29 -5.90 -1.03
CA ILE A 171 2.68 -6.26 -1.37
C ILE A 171 2.82 -7.75 -1.67
N GLY A 172 2.28 -8.63 -0.82
CA GLY A 172 2.46 -10.07 -0.93
C GLY A 172 1.90 -10.68 -2.22
N ARG A 173 1.00 -9.98 -2.92
CA ARG A 173 0.54 -10.40 -4.26
C ARG A 173 1.59 -10.21 -5.35
N LEU A 174 2.47 -9.23 -5.20
CA LEU A 174 3.56 -8.98 -6.16
C LEU A 174 4.54 -10.16 -6.20
N PHE A 175 4.71 -10.84 -5.07
CA PHE A 175 5.67 -11.93 -4.92
C PHE A 175 5.03 -13.32 -5.06
N ALA A 176 3.82 -13.39 -5.63
CA ALA A 176 3.24 -14.66 -6.01
C ALA A 176 4.02 -15.21 -7.23
N PRO A 177 4.28 -16.53 -7.30
CA PRO A 177 4.98 -17.10 -8.44
C PRO A 177 4.28 -16.80 -9.77
N ASP A 178 5.05 -16.40 -10.77
CA ASP A 178 4.61 -16.19 -12.15
C ASP A 178 5.40 -17.11 -13.09
N GLU A 179 4.69 -17.85 -13.95
CA GLU A 179 5.29 -18.78 -14.92
C GLU A 179 6.08 -18.07 -16.02
N ALA A 180 5.88 -16.76 -16.20
CA ALA A 180 6.61 -15.95 -17.17
C ALA A 180 8.01 -15.54 -16.69
N GLU A 181 8.33 -15.69 -15.41
CA GLU A 181 9.62 -15.29 -14.83
C GLU A 181 10.75 -16.25 -15.24
N THR A 182 11.91 -15.68 -15.57
CA THR A 182 13.16 -16.44 -15.66
C THR A 182 13.62 -16.88 -14.26
N GLU A 183 14.42 -17.96 -14.18
CA GLU A 183 14.98 -18.42 -12.89
C GLU A 183 15.75 -17.31 -12.14
N GLN A 184 16.43 -16.43 -12.87
CA GLN A 184 17.17 -15.32 -12.29
C GLN A 184 16.23 -14.25 -11.71
N GLU A 185 15.13 -13.94 -12.40
CA GLU A 185 14.11 -13.01 -11.90
C GLU A 185 13.41 -13.58 -10.67
N SER A 186 12.94 -14.84 -10.74
CA SER A 186 12.31 -15.51 -9.60
C SER A 186 13.24 -15.56 -8.39
N LYS A 187 14.55 -15.75 -8.59
CA LYS A 187 15.53 -15.71 -7.50
C LYS A 187 15.57 -14.32 -6.84
N ILE A 188 15.65 -13.25 -7.62
CA ILE A 188 15.67 -11.87 -7.09
C ILE A 188 14.39 -11.56 -6.34
N ILE A 189 13.23 -11.93 -6.91
CA ILE A 189 11.90 -11.72 -6.31
C ILE A 189 11.80 -12.45 -4.97
N ARG A 190 12.24 -13.71 -4.90
CA ARG A 190 12.29 -14.47 -3.64
C ARG A 190 13.24 -13.86 -2.61
N GLU A 191 14.41 -13.38 -3.04
CA GLU A 191 15.38 -12.73 -2.15
C GLU A 191 14.86 -11.39 -1.59
N ASP A 192 14.20 -10.58 -2.42
CA ASP A 192 13.60 -9.31 -2.00
C ASP A 192 12.40 -9.54 -1.07
N PHE A 193 11.57 -10.55 -1.34
CA PHE A 193 10.48 -10.94 -0.43
C PHE A 193 10.98 -11.46 0.92
N SER A 194 12.01 -12.32 0.88
CA SER A 194 12.65 -12.85 2.08
C SER A 194 13.27 -11.72 2.90
N TYR A 195 13.93 -10.76 2.24
CA TYR A 195 14.46 -9.60 2.95
C TYR A 195 13.36 -8.78 3.60
N LEU A 196 12.34 -8.40 2.84
CA LEU A 196 11.22 -7.60 3.32
C LEU A 196 10.51 -8.25 4.53
N THR A 197 10.38 -9.58 4.55
CA THR A 197 9.54 -10.25 5.55
C THR A 197 10.31 -10.94 6.68
N GLN A 198 11.55 -11.38 6.45
CA GLN A 198 12.30 -12.18 7.43
C GLN A 198 13.64 -11.57 7.85
N VAL A 199 14.35 -10.89 6.94
CA VAL A 199 15.73 -10.42 7.20
C VAL A 199 15.76 -8.99 7.72
N ALA A 200 14.96 -8.10 7.12
CA ALA A 200 14.92 -6.69 7.49
C ALA A 200 14.53 -6.54 8.96
N SER A 201 15.29 -5.70 9.68
CA SER A 201 15.03 -5.40 11.08
C SER A 201 13.72 -4.62 11.24
N GLY A 202 13.25 -4.46 12.48
CA GLY A 202 12.12 -3.57 12.74
C GLY A 202 12.40 -2.10 12.39
N GLU A 203 13.66 -1.67 12.41
CA GLU A 203 14.06 -0.28 12.19
C GLU A 203 13.75 0.17 10.76
N VAL A 204 13.92 -0.71 9.77
CA VAL A 204 13.50 -0.48 8.37
C VAL A 204 12.02 -0.11 8.26
N PHE A 205 11.19 -0.55 9.20
CA PHE A 205 9.77 -0.23 9.25
C PHE A 205 9.41 0.85 10.27
N GLY A 206 10.36 1.40 11.02
CA GLY A 206 10.08 2.31 12.14
C GLY A 206 9.34 1.62 13.30
N GLU A 207 9.54 0.30 13.44
CA GLU A 207 8.87 -0.57 14.40
C GLU A 207 9.89 -1.33 15.27
N ARG A 208 9.44 -1.86 16.42
CA ARG A 208 10.34 -2.64 17.30
C ARG A 208 10.75 -3.99 16.69
N LYS A 209 9.89 -4.56 15.85
CA LYS A 209 10.08 -5.83 15.15
C LYS A 209 9.53 -5.68 13.74
N ASN A 210 10.04 -6.48 12.80
CA ASN A 210 9.50 -6.50 11.45
C ASN A 210 7.99 -6.83 11.50
N PRO A 211 7.11 -5.93 11.03
CA PRO A 211 5.67 -6.10 11.14
C PRO A 211 5.13 -7.12 10.12
N LEU A 212 5.90 -7.45 9.07
CA LEU A 212 5.48 -8.31 7.98
C LEU A 212 5.75 -9.80 8.22
N THR A 213 6.73 -10.15 9.07
CA THR A 213 7.12 -11.54 9.37
C THR A 213 5.95 -12.43 9.76
N ARG A 214 5.00 -11.91 10.54
CA ARG A 214 3.86 -12.70 11.03
C ARG A 214 2.89 -13.10 9.90
N PHE A 215 2.90 -12.38 8.79
CA PHE A 215 1.98 -12.55 7.66
C PHE A 215 2.54 -13.46 6.56
N THR A 216 3.62 -14.18 6.83
CA THR A 216 4.20 -15.16 5.92
C THR A 216 4.08 -16.58 6.45
N ASP A 217 4.04 -17.54 5.53
CA ASP A 217 4.27 -18.97 5.78
C ASP A 217 5.63 -19.38 5.21
N CYS A 218 6.12 -20.54 5.62
CA CYS A 218 7.29 -21.18 5.02
C CYS A 218 6.83 -22.52 4.40
N LYS A 219 7.00 -22.65 3.08
CA LYS A 219 6.70 -23.86 2.31
C LYS A 219 7.97 -24.27 1.58
N ASP A 220 8.46 -25.48 1.81
CA ASP A 220 9.68 -26.02 1.18
C ASP A 220 10.91 -25.09 1.30
N ASN A 221 11.10 -24.49 2.49
CA ASN A 221 12.13 -23.48 2.79
C ASN A 221 12.01 -22.16 2.00
N VAL A 222 10.86 -21.92 1.36
CA VAL A 222 10.53 -20.66 0.69
C VAL A 222 9.46 -19.93 1.48
N HIS A 223 9.73 -18.66 1.82
CA HIS A 223 8.75 -17.81 2.47
C HIS A 223 7.75 -17.29 1.43
N VAL A 224 6.47 -17.39 1.75
CA VAL A 224 5.37 -16.90 0.91
C VAL A 224 4.40 -16.08 1.75
N ALA A 225 3.70 -15.13 1.12
CA ALA A 225 2.63 -14.42 1.79
C ALA A 225 1.51 -15.40 2.19
N LYS A 226 0.96 -15.23 3.40
CA LYS A 226 -0.16 -16.06 3.85
C LYS A 226 -1.32 -15.98 2.90
N SER A 227 -1.91 -17.13 2.60
CA SER A 227 -3.12 -17.19 1.80
C SER A 227 -4.30 -16.62 2.56
N GLU A 228 -4.39 -16.79 3.88
CA GLU A 228 -5.49 -16.29 4.71
C GLU A 228 -5.06 -15.07 5.53
N ARG A 229 -5.98 -14.12 5.76
CA ARG A 229 -5.70 -13.00 6.66
C ARG A 229 -5.83 -13.44 8.10
N ILE A 230 -4.94 -12.91 8.95
CA ILE A 230 -4.92 -13.08 10.39
C ILE A 230 -5.87 -12.08 11.06
N THR A 231 -6.01 -10.87 10.49
CA THR A 231 -6.87 -9.81 11.03
C THR A 231 -8.07 -9.53 10.11
N CYS A 232 -9.12 -8.93 10.67
CA CYS A 232 -10.26 -8.44 9.90
C CYS A 232 -10.01 -7.00 9.45
N CYS A 233 -10.17 -6.70 8.15
CA CYS A 233 -10.04 -5.34 7.62
C CYS A 233 -11.32 -4.51 7.73
N PHE A 234 -12.40 -5.09 8.27
CA PHE A 234 -13.72 -4.48 8.39
C PHE A 234 -14.48 -4.20 7.08
N TYR A 235 -13.94 -4.61 5.93
CA TYR A 235 -14.61 -4.44 4.62
C TYR A 235 -16.06 -4.95 4.61
N TYR A 236 -16.33 -6.08 5.26
CA TYR A 236 -17.68 -6.67 5.33
C TYR A 236 -18.73 -5.75 5.96
N GLN A 237 -18.32 -4.79 6.80
CA GLN A 237 -19.23 -3.83 7.40
C GLN A 237 -19.69 -2.75 6.41
N MET A 238 -19.00 -2.61 5.27
CA MET A 238 -19.39 -1.69 4.19
C MET A 238 -20.09 -2.41 3.04
N SER A 239 -19.60 -3.59 2.65
CA SER A 239 -20.12 -4.31 1.47
C SER A 239 -21.25 -5.27 1.77
N GLY A 240 -21.46 -5.66 3.03
CA GLY A 240 -22.33 -6.79 3.40
C GLY A 240 -21.74 -8.17 3.10
N GLU A 241 -20.54 -8.23 2.53
CA GLU A 241 -19.84 -9.47 2.11
C GLU A 241 -18.42 -9.51 2.69
N TYR A 242 -17.92 -10.70 3.03
CA TYR A 242 -16.56 -10.84 3.50
C TYR A 242 -15.55 -10.78 2.35
N CYS A 243 -14.34 -10.29 2.62
CA CYS A 243 -13.27 -10.47 1.63
C CYS A 243 -12.89 -11.95 1.53
N LEU A 244 -12.52 -12.42 0.34
CA LEU A 244 -12.12 -13.80 0.02
C LEU A 244 -11.33 -14.57 1.09
N LYS A 245 -10.47 -13.87 1.82
CA LYS A 245 -9.50 -14.44 2.78
C LYS A 245 -9.72 -13.93 4.20
N CYS A 246 -10.97 -13.61 4.57
CA CYS A 246 -11.30 -12.98 5.85
C CYS A 246 -11.29 -13.99 7.01
N PRO A 247 -10.67 -13.68 8.17
CA PRO A 247 -10.68 -14.57 9.34
C PRO A 247 -12.04 -14.69 10.03
N LYS A 248 -13.06 -13.96 9.55
CA LYS A 248 -14.44 -14.04 10.07
C LYS A 248 -15.34 -14.96 9.26
N ILE A 249 -14.86 -15.49 8.13
CA ILE A 249 -15.63 -16.45 7.35
C ILE A 249 -15.62 -17.76 8.13
N ASP A 250 -16.82 -18.26 8.40
CA ASP A 250 -17.00 -19.63 8.83
C ASP A 250 -17.01 -20.48 7.55
N ASN A 251 -16.02 -21.36 7.37
CA ASN A 251 -15.76 -22.07 6.10
C ASN A 251 -16.91 -23.01 5.65
N GLU A 252 -18.05 -23.01 6.34
CA GLU A 252 -19.25 -23.79 6.04
C GLU A 252 -20.30 -23.06 5.18
N LYS A 253 -20.12 -21.76 4.85
CA LYS A 253 -21.12 -20.98 4.08
C LYS A 253 -20.52 -20.19 2.92
N GLU A 254 -20.51 -20.79 1.73
CA GLU A 254 -20.06 -20.17 0.47
C GLU A 254 -20.79 -18.85 0.13
N SER A 255 -22.03 -18.65 0.60
CA SER A 255 -22.80 -17.41 0.39
C SER A 255 -22.23 -16.17 1.07
N GLN A 256 -21.14 -16.30 1.82
CA GLN A 256 -20.46 -15.20 2.55
C GLN A 256 -19.25 -14.61 1.81
N LEU A 257 -18.84 -15.24 0.70
CA LEU A 257 -17.66 -14.88 -0.09
C LEU A 257 -18.01 -13.96 -1.26
N LYS A 258 -17.06 -13.10 -1.64
CA LYS A 258 -17.08 -12.27 -2.85
C LYS A 258 -16.20 -12.88 -3.93
#